data_AF-A0A514XFW7-F1
#
_entry.id   AF-A0A514XFW7-F1
#
_cell.length_a   1.000
_cell.length_b   1.000
_cell.length_c   1.000
_cell.angle_alpha   90.00
_cell.angle_beta   90.00
_cell.angle_gamma   90.00
#
_symmetry.space_group_name_H-M   'P 1'
#
loop_
_entity.id
_entity.type
_entity.pdbx_description
1 polymer ?
#
loop_
_entity_poly.entity_id
_entity_poly.type
_entity_poly.pdbx_seq_one_letter_code
_entity_poly.pdbx_strand_id
1 'polypeptide(L)'
;MTFNQNVIPLKKLDKFALCRGTMGPDDELIEYEQVGVAYLKPGSKTFRIKLWMFPNEQYFLSPSNDKSTAYKILSLEEFESQLKEKKASWQCIGKGDFVGLHIRMKFNLLSEEVFLCLFPDEKQAEEFYAAS
;
A
#
# COMPACT_ATOMS: atom_id res chain seq x y z
N MET A 1 -6.90 19.69 -20.42
CA MET A 1 -7.57 19.39 -19.13
C MET A 1 -6.71 18.36 -18.41
N THR A 2 -6.25 18.69 -17.21
CA THR A 2 -5.25 17.92 -16.48
C THR A 2 -5.93 16.78 -15.72
N PHE A 3 -5.74 15.53 -16.16
CA PHE A 3 -6.24 14.34 -15.45
C PHE A 3 -5.39 14.10 -14.18
N ASN A 4 -5.83 14.67 -13.06
CA ASN A 4 -5.32 14.32 -11.72
C ASN A 4 -5.94 12.99 -11.26
N GLN A 5 -5.63 11.89 -11.94
CA GLN A 5 -6.15 10.56 -11.58
C GLN A 5 -5.27 9.88 -10.52
N ASN A 6 -5.32 10.41 -9.30
CA ASN A 6 -4.92 9.70 -8.06
C ASN A 6 -6.16 9.32 -7.23
N VAL A 7 -7.24 9.02 -7.93
CA VAL A 7 -8.51 8.65 -7.32
C VAL A 7 -8.96 7.40 -8.05
N ILE A 8 -8.44 6.26 -7.60
CA ILE A 8 -9.15 5.01 -7.83
C ILE A 8 -10.43 5.16 -7.00
N PRO A 9 -11.63 5.07 -7.59
CA PRO A 9 -12.87 5.06 -6.85
C PRO A 9 -12.96 3.75 -6.07
N LEU A 10 -12.21 3.66 -4.97
CA LEU A 10 -12.21 2.50 -4.09
C LEU A 10 -13.58 2.43 -3.44
N LYS A 11 -14.39 1.44 -3.85
CA LYS A 11 -15.59 1.02 -3.10
C LYS A 11 -15.12 0.69 -1.67
N LYS A 12 -15.94 0.99 -0.67
CA LYS A 12 -15.61 1.00 0.77
C LYS A 12 -15.31 -0.41 1.31
N LEU A 13 -14.20 -0.99 0.89
CA LEU A 13 -13.60 -2.17 1.48
C LEU A 13 -12.68 -1.69 2.59
N ASP A 14 -13.02 -2.01 3.83
CA ASP A 14 -12.20 -1.60 4.97
C ASP A 14 -10.90 -2.43 5.06
N LYS A 15 -10.79 -3.54 4.33
CA LYS A 15 -9.70 -4.52 4.41
C LYS A 15 -9.28 -5.01 3.01
N PHE A 16 -7.97 -5.04 2.79
CA PHE A 16 -7.31 -5.48 1.56
C PHE A 16 -6.24 -6.52 1.89
N ALA A 17 -5.99 -7.45 0.98
CA ALA A 17 -4.95 -8.46 1.15
C ALA A 17 -3.57 -7.91 0.80
N LEU A 18 -2.56 -8.35 1.55
CA LEU A 18 -1.16 -8.16 1.21
C LEU A 18 -0.55 -9.52 0.89
N CYS A 19 0.04 -9.63 -0.29
CA CYS A 19 0.54 -10.87 -0.85
C CYS A 19 1.98 -10.68 -1.33
N ARG A 20 2.73 -11.78 -1.35
CA ARG A 20 3.96 -11.90 -2.11
C ARG A 20 3.67 -12.69 -3.37
N GLY A 21 4.36 -12.31 -4.44
CA GLY A 21 4.16 -12.89 -5.75
C GLY A 21 5.29 -12.54 -6.69
N THR A 22 5.19 -13.08 -7.90
CA THR A 22 6.06 -12.69 -9.01
C THR A 22 5.19 -12.10 -10.11
N MET A 23 5.60 -10.97 -10.68
CA MET A 23 4.91 -10.41 -11.84
C MET A 23 5.20 -11.28 -13.07
N GLY A 24 4.14 -11.76 -13.70
CA GLY A 24 4.19 -12.43 -14.99
C GLY A 24 4.42 -11.44 -16.15
N PRO A 25 4.51 -11.95 -17.40
CA PRO A 25 4.79 -11.15 -18.58
C PRO A 25 3.71 -10.10 -18.91
N ASP A 26 2.47 -10.34 -18.49
CA ASP A 26 1.29 -9.52 -18.82
C ASP A 26 0.84 -8.65 -17.63
N ASP A 27 1.76 -8.28 -16.73
CA ASP A 27 1.47 -7.59 -15.47
C ASP A 27 0.45 -8.32 -14.57
N GLU A 28 0.30 -9.63 -14.78
CA GLU A 28 -0.46 -10.52 -13.90
C GLU A 28 0.40 -10.90 -12.69
N LEU A 29 -0.13 -10.70 -11.48
CA LEU A 29 0.55 -11.12 -10.26
C LEU A 29 0.28 -12.59 -9.98
N ILE A 30 1.30 -13.43 -10.04
CA ILE A 30 1.22 -14.82 -9.56
C ILE A 30 1.50 -14.80 -8.05
N GLU A 31 0.43 -14.76 -7.27
CA GLU A 31 0.50 -14.80 -5.80
C GLU A 31 0.93 -16.18 -5.30
N TYR A 32 1.84 -16.23 -4.32
CA TYR A 32 2.22 -17.49 -3.67
C TYR A 32 2.02 -17.49 -2.15
N GLU A 33 2.00 -16.33 -1.50
CA GLU A 33 1.84 -16.23 -0.05
C GLU A 33 1.10 -14.95 0.35
N GLN A 34 0.07 -15.08 1.18
CA GLN A 34 -0.49 -13.93 1.87
C GLN A 34 0.35 -13.60 3.11
N VAL A 35 0.79 -12.35 3.23
CA VAL A 35 1.73 -11.90 4.28
C VAL A 35 1.14 -10.86 5.23
N GLY A 36 -0.07 -10.42 4.96
CA GLY A 36 -0.72 -9.42 5.80
C GLY A 36 -2.02 -8.90 5.25
N VAL A 37 -2.40 -7.76 5.82
CA VAL A 37 -3.63 -7.04 5.50
C VAL A 37 -3.38 -5.54 5.54
N ALA A 38 -4.07 -4.81 4.68
CA ALA A 38 -4.11 -3.36 4.72
C ALA A 38 -5.53 -2.87 4.96
N TYR A 39 -5.66 -1.69 5.57
CA TYR A 39 -6.94 -1.06 5.86
C TYR A 39 -6.96 0.36 5.31
N LEU A 40 -8.03 0.74 4.64
CA LEU A 40 -8.23 2.11 4.20
C LEU A 40 -9.29 2.78 5.06
N LYS A 41 -8.90 3.78 5.84
CA LYS A 41 -9.87 4.56 6.61
C LYS A 41 -10.77 5.34 5.64
N PRO A 42 -12.11 5.38 5.86
CA PRO A 42 -13.01 6.19 5.03
C PRO A 42 -12.54 7.65 4.91
N GLY A 43 -12.47 8.16 3.68
CA GLY A 43 -12.02 9.53 3.38
C GLY A 43 -10.50 9.74 3.41
N SER A 44 -9.72 8.70 3.73
CA SER A 44 -8.25 8.71 3.63
C SER A 44 -7.81 8.18 2.28
N LYS A 45 -6.63 8.62 1.81
CA LYS A 45 -5.88 7.97 0.72
C LYS A 45 -4.71 7.12 1.23
N THR A 46 -4.50 7.09 2.54
CA THR A 46 -3.41 6.36 3.19
C THR A 46 -3.93 5.03 3.71
N PHE A 47 -3.32 3.94 3.28
CA PHE A 47 -3.57 2.61 3.82
C PHE A 47 -2.76 2.40 5.09
N ARG A 48 -3.36 1.80 6.11
CA ARG A 48 -2.66 1.24 7.27
C ARG A 48 -2.34 -0.22 6.99
N ILE A 49 -1.06 -0.57 7.01
CA ILE A 49 -0.53 -1.89 6.71
C ILE A 49 -0.22 -2.65 8.00
N LYS A 50 -0.58 -3.92 8.04
CA LYS A 50 -0.19 -4.88 9.06
C LYS A 50 0.44 -6.11 8.40
N LEU A 51 1.75 -6.26 8.55
CA LEU A 51 2.50 -7.45 8.12
C LEU A 51 2.54 -8.46 9.26
N TRP A 52 2.27 -9.73 8.98
CA TRP A 52 2.23 -10.78 10.01
C TRP A 52 3.60 -11.10 10.60
N MET A 53 4.68 -10.93 9.83
CA MET A 53 6.06 -11.07 10.33
C MET A 53 6.48 -9.97 11.33
N PHE A 54 5.75 -8.85 11.39
CA PHE A 54 6.02 -7.73 12.31
C PHE A 54 4.74 -7.34 13.06
N PRO A 55 4.24 -8.20 13.97
CA PRO A 55 2.88 -8.09 14.52
C PRO A 55 2.67 -6.83 15.38
N ASN A 56 3.74 -6.27 15.93
CA ASN A 56 3.72 -5.09 16.80
C ASN A 56 3.99 -3.77 16.05
N GLU A 57 4.43 -3.86 14.80
CA GLU A 57 4.77 -2.70 14.00
C GLU A 57 3.56 -2.20 13.20
N GLN A 58 3.57 -0.92 12.89
CA GLN A 58 2.55 -0.31 12.04
C GLN A 58 3.20 0.44 10.89
N TYR A 59 2.79 0.08 9.68
CA TYR A 59 3.25 0.73 8.46
C TYR A 59 2.09 1.44 7.77
N PHE A 60 2.41 2.43 6.96
CA PHE A 60 1.42 3.23 6.25
C PHE A 60 1.85 3.43 4.81
N LEU A 61 0.93 3.25 3.87
CA LEU A 61 1.17 3.49 2.45
C LEU A 61 0.41 4.74 2.05
N SER A 62 1.15 5.81 1.73
CA SER A 62 0.59 7.11 1.41
C SER A 62 0.96 7.51 -0.02
N PRO A 63 0.04 8.13 -0.79
CA PRO A 63 0.40 8.70 -2.09
C PRO A 63 1.55 9.69 -1.94
N SER A 64 2.47 9.67 -2.89
CA SER A 64 3.54 10.65 -3.00
C SER A 64 3.00 11.94 -3.60
N ASN A 65 3.49 13.09 -3.12
CA ASN A 65 3.21 14.39 -3.73
C ASN A 65 4.05 14.63 -5.00
N ASP A 66 5.08 13.81 -5.23
CA ASP A 66 6.09 14.05 -6.27
C ASP A 66 5.67 13.51 -7.65
N LYS A 67 4.94 12.38 -7.67
CA LYS A 67 4.45 11.71 -8.88
C LYS A 67 3.08 11.10 -8.60
N SER A 68 2.18 11.20 -9.57
CA SER A 68 0.80 10.71 -9.45
C SER A 68 0.74 9.21 -9.09
N THR A 69 1.52 8.37 -9.75
CA THR A 69 1.49 6.91 -9.56
C THR A 69 2.38 6.37 -8.44
N ALA A 70 3.06 7.24 -7.69
CA ALA A 70 4.03 6.82 -6.68
C ALA A 70 3.44 6.86 -5.27
N TYR A 71 3.87 5.92 -4.44
CA TYR A 71 3.54 5.83 -3.03
C TYR A 71 4.80 5.82 -2.16
N LYS A 72 4.66 6.26 -0.91
CA LYS A 72 5.68 6.19 0.13
C LYS A 72 5.20 5.24 1.22
N ILE A 73 6.09 4.37 1.67
CA ILE A 73 5.85 3.50 2.82
C ILE A 73 6.44 4.20 4.04
N LEU A 74 5.61 4.41 5.06
CA LEU A 74 5.95 5.16 6.25
C LEU A 74 5.89 4.28 7.49
N SER A 75 6.79 4.53 8.43
CA SER A 75 6.73 4.03 9.81
C SER A 75 6.59 5.22 10.76
N LEU A 76 5.87 5.04 11.86
CA LEU A 76 5.81 6.03 12.93
C LEU A 76 6.75 5.61 14.06
N GLU A 77 7.79 6.40 14.30
CA GLU A 77 8.69 6.21 15.43
C GLU A 77 8.32 7.15 16.56
N GLU A 78 8.06 6.59 17.74
CA GLU A 78 7.88 7.36 18.97
C GLU A 78 9.15 7.28 19.81
N PHE A 79 9.64 8.43 20.28
CA PHE A 79 10.84 8.50 21.11
C PHE A 79 10.70 9.58 22.17
N GLU A 80 11.45 9.43 23.26
CA GLU A 80 11.56 10.44 24.31
C GLU A 80 12.77 11.34 24.02
N SER A 81 12.54 12.64 23.95
CA SER A 81 13.63 13.60 23.78
C SER A 81 14.44 13.78 25.07
N GLN A 82 15.59 14.45 24.98
CA GLN A 82 16.42 14.79 26.14
C GLN A 82 15.67 15.58 27.23
N LEU A 83 14.57 16.24 26.88
CA LEU A 83 13.69 17.00 27.78
C LEU A 83 12.55 16.17 28.39
N LYS A 84 12.57 14.84 28.22
CA LYS A 84 11.49 13.91 28.63
C LYS A 84 10.14 14.13 27.94
N GLU A 85 10.15 14.84 26.82
CA GLU A 85 8.95 14.99 25.97
C GLU A 85 8.83 13.79 25.03
N LYS A 86 7.63 13.21 24.95
CA LYS A 86 7.30 12.22 23.91
C LYS A 86 7.16 12.91 22.57
N LYS A 87 7.94 12.45 21.59
CA LYS A 87 7.91 12.94 20.20
C LYS A 87 7.61 11.78 19.27
N ALA A 88 7.02 12.11 18.13
CA ALA A 88 6.76 11.15 17.07
C ALA A 88 7.32 11.68 15.76
N SER A 89 7.94 10.80 14.97
CA SER A 89 8.51 11.12 13.67
C SER A 89 8.06 10.10 12.64
N TRP A 90 7.68 10.59 11.45
CA TRP A 90 7.39 9.76 10.30
C TRP A 90 8.68 9.46 9.54
N GLN A 91 9.01 8.18 9.40
CA GLN A 91 10.15 7.73 8.59
C GLN A 91 9.68 7.12 7.29
N CYS A 92 10.30 7.49 6.17
CA CYS A 92 10.09 6.83 4.89
C CYS A 92 10.96 5.57 4.80
N ILE A 93 10.33 4.41 4.84
CA ILE A 93 10.99 3.09 4.91
C ILE A 93 10.81 2.27 3.62
N GLY A 94 10.35 2.89 2.55
CA GLY A 94 10.15 2.22 1.28
C GLY A 94 9.32 3.04 0.32
N LYS A 95 9.08 2.46 -0.85
CA LYS A 95 8.33 3.08 -1.93
C LYS A 95 7.35 2.08 -2.50
N GLY A 96 6.30 2.60 -3.13
CA GLY A 96 5.40 1.77 -3.92
C GLY A 96 5.04 2.45 -5.24
N ASP A 97 4.55 1.64 -6.15
CA ASP A 97 4.12 2.04 -7.47
C ASP A 97 2.95 1.17 -7.94
N PHE A 98 2.12 1.74 -8.81
CA PHE A 98 0.97 1.04 -9.36
C PHE A 98 1.39 0.08 -10.48
N VAL A 99 0.96 -1.17 -10.41
CA VAL A 99 1.23 -2.22 -11.41
C VAL A 99 -0.03 -3.06 -11.60
N GLY A 100 -0.65 -3.00 -12.78
CA GLY A 100 -1.92 -3.67 -13.05
C GLY A 100 -3.02 -3.23 -12.08
N LEU A 101 -3.57 -4.17 -11.30
CA LEU A 101 -4.56 -3.92 -10.24
C LEU A 101 -3.97 -3.84 -8.83
N HIS A 102 -2.65 -3.83 -8.74
CA HIS A 102 -1.91 -3.92 -7.48
C HIS A 102 -1.12 -2.64 -7.24
N ILE A 103 -0.86 -2.36 -5.95
CA ILE A 103 0.24 -1.48 -5.58
C ILE A 103 1.41 -2.37 -5.18
N ARG A 104 2.47 -2.36 -6.00
CA ARG A 104 3.74 -2.99 -5.68
C ARG A 104 4.46 -2.17 -4.63
N MET A 105 4.94 -2.81 -3.59
CA MET A 105 5.60 -2.17 -2.46
C MET A 105 6.98 -2.78 -2.22
N LYS A 106 7.98 -1.91 -2.18
CA LYS A 106 9.37 -2.25 -1.87
C LYS A 106 9.76 -1.61 -0.54
N PHE A 107 9.79 -2.43 0.51
CA PHE A 107 10.30 -2.03 1.82
C PHE A 107 11.83 -2.04 1.78
N ASN A 108 12.47 -1.08 2.44
CA ASN A 108 13.94 -1.00 2.49
C ASN A 108 14.56 -2.19 3.24
N LEU A 109 13.81 -2.79 4.17
CA LEU A 109 14.27 -3.88 5.04
C LEU A 109 13.84 -5.28 4.58
N LEU A 110 12.98 -5.39 3.56
CA LEU A 110 12.56 -6.68 3.00
C LEU A 110 13.28 -6.92 1.69
N SER A 111 13.76 -8.15 1.50
CA SER A 111 14.37 -8.58 0.23
C SER A 111 13.34 -8.75 -0.88
N GLU A 112 12.12 -9.11 -0.52
CA GLU A 112 11.02 -9.40 -1.44
C GLU A 112 10.02 -8.23 -1.51
N GLU A 113 9.38 -8.09 -2.66
CA GLU A 113 8.31 -7.14 -2.88
C GLU A 113 7.00 -7.65 -2.26
N VAL A 114 6.19 -6.73 -1.75
CA VAL A 114 4.86 -7.02 -1.22
C VAL A 114 3.85 -6.28 -2.08
N PHE A 115 2.77 -6.94 -2.44
CA PHE A 115 1.73 -6.42 -3.30
C PHE A 115 0.46 -6.18 -2.47
N LEU A 116 -0.17 -5.04 -2.71
CA LEU A 116 -1.48 -4.69 -2.18
C LEU A 116 -2.51 -4.87 -3.29
N CYS A 117 -3.39 -5.85 -3.15
CA CYS A 117 -4.50 -6.07 -4.06
C CYS A 117 -5.63 -5.08 -3.77
N LEU A 118 -5.98 -4.25 -4.74
CA LEU A 118 -7.05 -3.25 -4.59
C LEU A 118 -8.44 -3.80 -4.92
N PHE A 119 -8.52 -4.94 -5.61
CA PHE A 119 -9.75 -5.56 -6.10
C PHE A 119 -9.77 -7.04 -5.71
N PRO A 120 -10.22 -7.38 -4.49
CA PRO A 120 -10.20 -8.75 -3.98
C PRO A 120 -11.25 -9.67 -4.62
N ASP A 121 -12.06 -9.18 -5.54
CA ASP A 121 -13.12 -9.91 -6.24
C ASP A 121 -12.92 -9.72 -7.75
N GLU A 122 -12.75 -10.82 -8.49
CA GLU A 122 -12.52 -10.84 -9.94
C GLU A 122 -13.60 -10.06 -10.71
N LYS A 123 -14.86 -10.10 -10.25
CA LYS A 123 -15.94 -9.31 -10.89
C LYS A 123 -15.73 -7.81 -10.74
N GLN A 124 -15.15 -7.37 -9.62
CA GLN A 124 -14.86 -5.96 -9.38
C GLN A 124 -13.64 -5.49 -10.18
N ALA A 125 -12.68 -6.39 -10.42
CA ALA A 125 -11.57 -6.18 -11.33
C ALA A 125 -12.06 -6.02 -12.78
N GLU A 126 -12.93 -6.91 -13.25
CA GLU A 126 -13.54 -6.87 -14.59
C GLU A 126 -14.37 -5.58 -14.81
N GLU A 127 -15.18 -5.17 -13.83
CA GLU A 127 -15.94 -3.91 -13.88
C GLU A 127 -15.04 -2.67 -14.01
N PHE A 128 -13.88 -2.66 -13.35
CA PHE A 128 -12.94 -1.54 -13.43
C PHE A 128 -12.34 -1.40 -14.83
N TYR A 129 -11.89 -2.51 -15.42
CA TYR A 129 -11.35 -2.52 -16.77
C TYR A 129 -12.41 -2.19 -17.83
N ALA A 130 -13.67 -2.58 -17.63
CA ALA A 130 -14.76 -2.24 -18.54
C ALA A 130 -15.16 -0.75 -18.49
N ALA A 131 -14.79 -0.03 -17.43
CA ALA A 131 -15.16 1.36 -17.19
C ALA A 131 -14.00 2.37 -17.41
N SER A 132 -12.79 1.89 -17.73
CA SER A 132 -11.59 2.70 -17.99
C SER A 132 -11.23 2.73 -19.48
#